data_AF-A0AAQ3PD73-F1
#
_entry.id   AF-A0AAQ3PD73-F1
#
_cell.length_a   1.000
_cell.length_b   1.000
_cell.length_c   1.000
_cell.angle_alpha   90.00
_cell.angle_beta   90.00
_cell.angle_gamma   90.00
#
_symmetry.space_group_name_H-M   'P 1'
#
loop_
_entity.id
_entity.type
_entity.pdbx_description
1 polymer ?
#
loop_
_entity_poly.entity_id
_entity_poly.type
_entity_poly.pdbx_seq_one_letter_code
_entity_poly.pdbx_strand_id
1 'polypeptide(L)'
;GIQGVMAENSQGSSSQSYWEGYKEFWSQRFSFLENYSKFIKRDKPIPSWSSSDVEEFIASDPVHGPVLKSARDAVQFGIGGSALGALFTAGYAWKYSRSLHGAGLSFLAGGIFGWTFGHEIANHALQLYRVDTLAAEVKFLEWWNKKSGGY
;
A
#
# COMPACT_ATOMS: atom_id res chain seq x y z
N GLY A 1 -53.53 -21.99 -26.85
CA GLY A 1 -52.70 -21.52 -25.72
C GLY A 1 -51.28 -21.94 -25.97
N ILE A 2 -50.33 -21.02 -25.85
CA ILE A 2 -48.92 -21.31 -25.60
C ILE A 2 -48.44 -20.17 -24.69
N GLN A 3 -48.28 -20.50 -23.41
CA GLN A 3 -47.65 -19.68 -22.40
C GLN A 3 -46.36 -20.43 -22.05
N GLY A 4 -45.23 -19.73 -22.04
CA GLY A 4 -44.02 -20.27 -21.42
C GLY A 4 -42.73 -19.91 -22.14
N VAL A 5 -41.74 -19.60 -21.30
CA VAL A 5 -40.32 -19.36 -21.60
C VAL A 5 -40.04 -17.96 -22.11
N MET A 6 -39.58 -17.07 -21.21
CA MET A 6 -38.38 -16.20 -21.34
C MET A 6 -38.33 -15.25 -20.12
N ALA A 7 -38.16 -15.79 -18.91
CA ALA A 7 -37.98 -14.96 -17.71
C ALA A 7 -37.05 -15.62 -16.70
N GLU A 8 -35.92 -16.19 -17.13
CA GLU A 8 -34.89 -16.69 -16.21
C GLU A 8 -33.57 -16.91 -16.97
N ASN A 9 -32.64 -15.94 -16.91
CA ASN A 9 -31.17 -16.20 -16.96
C ASN A 9 -30.25 -14.96 -17.01
N SER A 10 -30.76 -13.73 -17.09
CA SER A 10 -29.89 -12.56 -17.34
C SER A 10 -29.19 -11.96 -16.09
N GLN A 11 -29.49 -12.41 -14.88
CA GLN A 11 -28.91 -11.85 -13.63
C GLN A 11 -27.72 -12.62 -13.06
N GLY A 12 -27.60 -13.92 -13.31
CA GLY A 12 -26.49 -14.75 -12.82
C GLY A 12 -25.17 -14.48 -13.56
N SER A 13 -25.25 -14.37 -14.89
CA SER A 13 -24.07 -14.19 -15.76
C SER A 13 -23.41 -12.81 -15.61
N SER A 14 -24.19 -11.74 -15.45
CA SER A 14 -23.67 -10.38 -15.28
C SER A 14 -22.94 -10.22 -13.95
N SER A 15 -23.55 -10.66 -12.84
CA SER A 15 -22.96 -10.59 -11.50
C SER A 15 -21.66 -11.40 -11.39
N GLN A 16 -21.61 -12.59 -11.99
CA GLN A 16 -20.38 -13.38 -12.07
C GLN A 16 -19.33 -12.70 -12.94
N SER A 17 -19.69 -12.19 -14.11
CA SER A 17 -18.77 -11.46 -15.00
C SER A 17 -18.17 -10.20 -14.34
N TYR A 18 -18.98 -9.43 -13.59
CA TYR A 18 -18.48 -8.29 -12.82
C TYR A 18 -17.54 -8.74 -11.70
N TRP A 19 -17.82 -9.85 -11.02
CA TRP A 19 -16.94 -10.39 -9.98
C TRP A 19 -15.63 -10.94 -10.56
N GLU A 20 -15.69 -11.62 -11.71
CA GLU A 20 -14.51 -12.10 -12.44
C GLU A 20 -13.64 -10.90 -12.85
N GLY A 21 -14.23 -9.87 -13.48
CA GLY A 21 -13.52 -8.65 -13.87
C GLY A 21 -12.97 -7.86 -12.68
N TYR A 22 -13.69 -7.81 -11.56
CA TYR A 22 -13.19 -7.21 -10.31
C TYR A 22 -12.02 -7.99 -9.73
N LYS A 23 -12.11 -9.33 -9.69
CA LYS A 23 -10.99 -10.18 -9.25
C LYS A 23 -9.78 -10.01 -10.13
N GLU A 24 -9.97 -10.00 -11.44
CA GLU A 24 -8.89 -9.87 -12.42
C GLU A 24 -8.21 -8.49 -12.32
N PHE A 25 -9.01 -7.43 -12.19
CA PHE A 25 -8.54 -6.07 -11.93
C PHE A 25 -7.66 -5.99 -10.67
N TRP A 26 -8.11 -6.56 -9.55
CA TRP A 26 -7.33 -6.57 -8.31
C TRP A 26 -6.16 -7.55 -8.34
N SER A 27 -6.30 -8.70 -8.99
CA SER A 27 -5.22 -9.70 -9.15
C SER A 27 -4.06 -9.12 -9.97
N GLN A 28 -4.36 -8.45 -11.09
CA GLN A 28 -3.34 -7.80 -11.91
C GLN A 28 -2.63 -6.69 -11.11
N ARG A 29 -3.38 -5.92 -10.32
CA ARG A 29 -2.85 -4.80 -9.53
C ARG A 29 -2.08 -5.23 -8.28
N PHE A 30 -2.36 -6.43 -7.75
CA PHE A 30 -1.63 -7.05 -6.64
C PHE A 30 -0.67 -8.17 -7.06
N SER A 31 -0.45 -8.38 -8.37
CA SER A 31 0.49 -9.38 -8.89
C SER A 31 1.93 -9.20 -8.38
N PHE A 32 2.31 -7.97 -8.00
CA PHE A 32 3.59 -7.69 -7.34
C PHE A 32 3.78 -8.42 -6.00
N LEU A 33 2.69 -8.84 -5.33
CA LEU A 33 2.74 -9.62 -4.10
C LEU A 33 3.28 -11.04 -4.33
N GLU A 34 3.16 -11.60 -5.54
CA GLU A 34 3.75 -12.89 -5.87
C GLU A 34 5.28 -12.83 -5.83
N ASN A 35 5.88 -11.71 -6.27
CA ASN A 35 7.32 -11.46 -6.12
C ASN A 35 7.72 -11.24 -4.66
N TYR A 36 6.87 -10.56 -3.87
CA TYR A 36 7.05 -10.40 -2.43
C TYR A 36 6.86 -11.69 -1.64
N SER A 37 6.20 -12.71 -2.20
CA SER A 37 5.92 -13.97 -1.51
C SER A 37 7.20 -14.68 -1.05
N LYS A 38 8.35 -14.47 -1.72
CA LYS A 38 9.65 -14.99 -1.27
C LYS A 38 10.14 -14.38 0.04
N PHE A 39 9.71 -13.16 0.36
CA PHE A 39 10.05 -12.49 1.61
C PHE A 39 9.00 -12.74 2.71
N ILE A 40 7.73 -12.94 2.32
CA ILE A 40 6.61 -13.20 3.26
C ILE A 40 6.53 -14.69 3.65
N LYS A 41 6.86 -15.61 2.73
CA LYS A 41 6.85 -17.07 2.95
C LYS A 41 8.21 -17.62 3.38
N ARG A 42 8.97 -16.85 4.16
CA ARG A 42 10.24 -17.31 4.71
C ARG A 42 9.98 -18.01 6.04
N ASP A 43 10.44 -19.25 6.21
CA ASP A 43 10.28 -20.03 7.46
C ASP A 43 10.91 -19.33 8.68
N LYS A 44 11.87 -18.44 8.45
CA LYS A 44 12.41 -17.53 9.45
C LYS A 44 12.14 -16.09 9.03
N PRO A 45 11.35 -15.31 9.79
CA PRO A 45 11.17 -13.90 9.51
C PRO A 45 12.51 -13.17 9.58
N ILE A 46 12.69 -12.19 8.71
CA ILE A 46 13.83 -11.28 8.80
C ILE A 46 13.75 -10.61 10.19
N PRO A 47 14.82 -10.62 10.99
CA PRO A 47 14.79 -10.00 12.31
C PRO A 47 14.35 -8.55 12.15
N SER A 48 13.38 -8.12 12.96
CA SER A 48 12.87 -6.76 12.93
C SER A 48 14.01 -5.79 13.19
N TRP A 49 14.22 -4.82 12.31
CA TRP A 49 15.14 -3.72 12.52
C TRP A 49 14.45 -2.56 13.21
N SER A 50 15.20 -1.81 14.00
CA SER A 50 14.74 -0.59 14.66
C SER A 50 15.01 0.65 13.80
N SER A 51 14.41 1.80 14.16
CA SER A 51 14.71 3.06 13.49
C SER A 51 16.19 3.44 13.60
N SER A 52 16.86 3.09 14.71
CA SER A 52 18.30 3.31 14.90
C SER A 52 19.16 2.48 13.96
N ASP A 53 18.76 1.24 13.63
CA ASP A 53 19.53 0.41 12.68
C ASP A 53 19.52 1.01 11.27
N VAL A 54 18.41 1.66 10.90
CA VAL A 54 18.30 2.36 9.64
C VAL A 54 19.11 3.65 9.65
N GLU A 55 19.14 4.41 10.76
CA GLU A 55 20.01 5.58 10.88
C GLU A 55 21.50 5.20 10.83
N GLU A 56 21.86 4.06 11.41
CA GLU A 56 23.21 3.50 11.33
C GLU A 56 23.58 3.10 9.90
N PHE A 57 22.64 2.56 9.12
CA PHE A 57 22.85 2.33 7.70
C PHE A 57 22.99 3.65 6.91
N ILE A 58 22.12 4.63 7.19
CA ILE A 58 22.19 5.95 6.54
C ILE A 58 23.53 6.64 6.84
N ALA A 59 24.05 6.48 8.05
CA ALA A 59 25.35 7.02 8.45
C ALA A 59 26.53 6.24 7.87
N SER A 60 26.38 4.94 7.61
CA SER A 60 27.46 4.08 7.10
C SER A 60 27.54 4.01 5.58
N ASP A 61 26.43 4.17 4.86
CA ASP A 61 26.40 4.17 3.40
C ASP A 61 26.06 5.57 2.84
N PRO A 62 27.05 6.34 2.35
CA PRO A 62 26.83 7.68 1.82
C PRO A 62 26.13 7.69 0.44
N VAL A 63 26.04 6.56 -0.24
CA VAL A 63 25.45 6.45 -1.59
C VAL A 63 23.98 6.05 -1.50
N HIS A 64 23.65 5.02 -0.70
CA HIS A 64 22.29 4.51 -0.57
C HIS A 64 21.54 5.08 0.64
N GLY A 65 22.26 5.60 1.65
CA GLY A 65 21.68 6.20 2.85
C GLY A 65 20.75 7.39 2.57
N PRO A 66 21.15 8.40 1.77
CA PRO A 66 20.28 9.53 1.44
C PRO A 66 18.99 9.10 0.73
N VAL A 67 19.06 8.11 -0.16
CA VAL A 67 17.89 7.57 -0.87
C VAL A 67 16.95 6.85 0.09
N LEU A 68 17.48 6.04 1.01
CA LEU A 68 16.68 5.36 2.03
C LEU A 68 16.02 6.36 3.00
N LYS A 69 16.70 7.46 3.31
CA LYS A 69 16.12 8.55 4.11
C LYS A 69 14.94 9.20 3.38
N SER A 70 15.11 9.57 2.11
CA SER A 70 14.03 10.15 1.31
C SER A 70 12.82 9.20 1.15
N ALA A 71 13.06 7.89 1.03
CA ALA A 71 12.00 6.89 1.03
C ALA A 71 11.20 6.89 2.35
N ARG A 72 11.88 6.99 3.50
CA ARG A 72 11.20 7.08 4.81
C ARG A 72 10.43 8.39 4.98
N ASP A 73 11.00 9.50 4.51
CA ASP A 73 10.30 10.78 4.54
C ASP A 73 9.02 10.70 3.68
N ALA A 74 9.08 10.07 2.51
CA ALA A 74 7.91 9.84 1.67
C ALA A 74 6.82 9.00 2.36
N VAL A 75 7.21 7.97 3.13
CA VAL A 75 6.27 7.20 3.96
C VAL A 75 5.60 8.07 5.02
N GLN A 76 6.32 9.01 5.64
CA GLN A 76 5.72 9.95 6.60
C GLN A 76 4.66 10.84 5.95
N PHE A 77 4.88 11.30 4.72
CA PHE A 77 3.86 12.01 3.94
C PHE A 77 2.66 11.10 3.59
N GLY A 78 2.89 9.83 3.26
CA GLY A 78 1.83 8.84 3.07
C GLY A 78 0.98 8.62 4.33
N ILE A 79 1.62 8.46 5.50
CA ILE A 79 0.95 8.33 6.80
C ILE A 79 0.15 9.61 7.11
N GLY A 80 0.76 10.78 6.97
CA GLY A 80 0.12 12.07 7.22
C GLY A 80 -1.07 12.31 6.28
N GLY A 81 -0.90 12.01 4.99
CA GLY A 81 -1.97 12.09 3.99
C GLY A 81 -3.12 11.13 4.31
N SER A 82 -2.81 9.89 4.72
CA SER A 82 -3.80 8.90 5.13
C SER A 82 -4.62 9.37 6.34
N ALA A 83 -3.94 9.83 7.40
CA ALA A 83 -4.60 10.33 8.60
C ALA A 83 -5.50 11.54 8.28
N LEU A 84 -4.99 12.49 7.50
CA LEU A 84 -5.75 13.68 7.09
C LEU A 84 -6.96 13.31 6.24
N GLY A 85 -6.79 12.44 5.23
CA GLY A 85 -7.86 11.99 4.35
C GLY A 85 -8.92 11.19 5.10
N ALA A 86 -8.51 10.31 6.01
CA ALA A 86 -9.41 9.51 6.84
C ALA A 86 -10.27 10.39 7.74
N LEU A 87 -9.63 11.32 8.47
CA LEU A 87 -10.34 12.24 9.37
C LEU A 87 -11.27 13.18 8.60
N PHE A 88 -10.81 13.74 7.49
CA PHE A 88 -11.61 14.66 6.68
C PHE A 88 -12.85 13.97 6.12
N THR A 89 -12.68 12.79 5.51
CA THR A 89 -13.79 12.07 4.86
C THR A 89 -14.76 11.50 5.89
N ALA A 90 -14.26 10.96 7.01
CA ALA A 90 -15.10 10.49 8.11
C ALA A 90 -15.87 11.63 8.77
N GLY A 91 -15.23 12.77 9.02
CA GLY A 91 -15.86 13.96 9.61
C GLY A 91 -16.96 14.52 8.71
N TYR A 92 -16.71 14.55 7.39
CA TYR A 92 -17.72 14.97 6.41
C TYR A 92 -18.90 13.99 6.37
N ALA A 93 -18.64 12.69 6.31
CA ALA A 93 -19.67 11.65 6.33
C ALA A 93 -20.48 11.67 7.64
N TRP A 94 -19.84 11.87 8.79
CA TRP A 94 -20.53 12.01 10.07
C TRP A 94 -21.43 13.24 10.11
N LYS A 95 -20.97 14.38 9.60
CA LYS A 95 -21.75 15.63 9.56
C LYS A 95 -23.07 15.48 8.82
N TYR A 96 -23.09 14.77 7.69
CA TYR A 96 -24.28 14.62 6.85
C TYR A 96 -25.07 13.34 7.09
N SER A 97 -24.40 12.21 7.31
CA SER A 97 -25.04 10.91 7.47
C SER A 97 -25.46 10.64 8.91
N ARG A 98 -24.78 11.24 9.92
CA ARG A 98 -24.91 10.92 11.35
C ARG A 98 -24.89 9.41 11.66
N SER A 99 -24.29 8.61 10.76
CA SER A 99 -24.24 7.16 10.84
C SER A 99 -22.80 6.72 11.08
N LEU A 100 -22.63 5.85 12.08
CA LEU A 100 -21.33 5.28 12.43
C LEU A 100 -20.77 4.41 11.30
N HIS A 101 -21.60 3.65 10.61
CA HIS A 101 -21.19 2.82 9.48
C HIS A 101 -20.74 3.65 8.29
N GLY A 102 -21.47 4.74 7.99
CA GLY A 102 -21.10 5.67 6.91
C GLY A 102 -19.80 6.40 7.20
N ALA A 103 -19.62 6.87 8.44
CA ALA A 103 -18.37 7.51 8.87
C ALA A 103 -17.19 6.53 8.90
N GLY A 104 -17.39 5.28 9.34
CA GLY A 104 -16.36 4.25 9.37
C GLY A 104 -15.89 3.82 7.97
N LEU A 105 -16.81 3.59 7.04
CA LEU A 105 -16.45 3.28 5.65
C LEU A 105 -15.71 4.46 4.99
N SER A 106 -16.19 5.68 5.26
CA SER A 106 -15.58 6.90 4.74
C SER A 106 -14.19 7.15 5.34
N PHE A 107 -13.98 6.80 6.61
CA PHE A 107 -12.66 6.84 7.25
C PHE A 107 -11.66 5.95 6.53
N LEU A 108 -12.03 4.69 6.28
CA LEU A 108 -11.16 3.73 5.57
C LEU A 108 -10.87 4.20 4.14
N ALA A 109 -11.90 4.63 3.41
CA ALA A 109 -11.74 5.14 2.05
C ALA A 109 -10.80 6.36 2.04
N GLY A 110 -11.05 7.34 2.91
CA GLY A 110 -10.23 8.54 3.05
C GLY A 110 -8.77 8.22 3.42
N GLY A 111 -8.54 7.20 4.24
CA GLY A 111 -7.21 6.71 4.58
C GLY A 111 -6.45 6.13 3.38
N ILE A 112 -7.11 5.31 2.56
CA ILE A 112 -6.50 4.72 1.35
C ILE A 112 -6.19 5.79 0.30
N PHE A 113 -7.13 6.69 0.04
CA PHE A 113 -6.90 7.79 -0.91
C PHE A 113 -5.82 8.74 -0.40
N GLY A 114 -5.87 9.10 0.88
CA GLY A 114 -4.87 9.95 1.52
C GLY A 114 -3.46 9.36 1.47
N TRP A 115 -3.31 8.05 1.64
CA TRP A 115 -2.03 7.35 1.48
C TRP A 115 -1.49 7.46 0.04
N THR A 116 -2.37 7.30 -0.94
CA THR A 116 -2.01 7.35 -2.37
C THR A 116 -1.57 8.76 -2.78
N PHE A 117 -2.37 9.78 -2.44
CA PHE A 117 -2.02 11.17 -2.71
C PHE A 117 -0.82 11.65 -1.89
N GLY A 118 -0.65 11.16 -0.65
CA GLY A 118 0.51 11.47 0.18
C GLY A 118 1.82 10.98 -0.44
N HIS A 119 1.82 9.76 -1.00
CA HIS A 119 2.97 9.26 -1.77
C HIS A 119 3.20 10.05 -3.06
N GLU A 120 2.16 10.49 -3.76
CA GLU A 120 2.32 11.31 -4.98
C GLU A 120 2.91 12.69 -4.65
N ILE A 121 2.41 13.34 -3.61
CA ILE A 121 2.94 14.63 -3.11
C ILE A 121 4.40 14.45 -2.68
N ALA A 122 4.72 13.35 -1.99
CA ALA A 122 6.10 13.03 -1.63
C ALA A 122 6.99 12.77 -2.85
N ASN A 123 6.51 12.00 -3.82
CA ASN A 123 7.22 11.76 -5.08
C ASN A 123 7.56 13.05 -5.79
N HIS A 124 6.63 14.01 -5.80
CA HIS A 124 6.83 15.31 -6.42
C HIS A 124 7.74 16.22 -5.59
N ALA A 125 7.56 16.26 -4.27
CA ALA A 125 8.30 17.13 -3.36
C ALA A 125 9.76 16.69 -3.17
N LEU A 126 10.01 15.38 -3.13
CA LEU A 126 11.33 14.79 -2.89
C LEU A 126 11.98 14.27 -4.18
N GLN A 127 11.34 14.46 -5.34
CA GLN A 127 11.81 14.01 -6.66
C GLN A 127 12.21 12.52 -6.71
N LEU A 128 11.47 11.66 -6.01
CA LEU A 128 11.81 10.24 -5.87
C LEU A 128 11.89 9.50 -7.23
N TYR A 129 11.27 10.03 -8.28
CA TYR A 129 11.39 9.49 -9.65
C TYR A 129 12.83 9.46 -10.19
N ARG A 130 13.76 10.21 -9.58
CA ARG A 130 15.18 10.23 -9.96
C ARG A 130 16.05 9.24 -9.19
N VAL A 131 15.54 8.58 -8.15
CA VAL A 131 16.34 7.75 -7.25
C VAL A 131 15.78 6.34 -7.14
N ASP A 132 16.68 5.35 -7.21
CA ASP A 132 16.31 3.94 -7.12
C ASP A 132 16.14 3.52 -5.65
N THR A 133 14.94 3.75 -5.13
CA THR A 133 14.58 3.41 -3.73
C THR A 133 14.64 1.90 -3.47
N LEU A 134 14.31 1.09 -4.47
CA LEU A 134 14.38 -0.37 -4.40
C LEU A 134 15.83 -0.84 -4.28
N ALA A 135 16.76 -0.27 -5.04
CA ALA A 135 18.17 -0.58 -4.89
C ALA A 135 18.72 -0.21 -3.50
N ALA A 136 18.31 0.93 -2.95
CA ALA A 136 18.71 1.35 -1.61
C ALA A 136 18.13 0.44 -0.51
N GLU A 137 16.88 0.01 -0.63
CA GLU A 137 16.26 -0.95 0.29
C GLU A 137 16.93 -2.32 0.23
N VAL A 138 17.28 -2.81 -0.96
CA VAL A 138 18.02 -4.07 -1.12
C VAL A 138 19.39 -3.99 -0.45
N LYS A 139 20.10 -2.86 -0.60
CA LYS A 139 21.41 -2.66 0.07
C LYS A 139 21.29 -2.56 1.58
N PHE A 140 20.23 -1.95 2.08
CA PHE A 140 19.92 -1.97 3.51
C PHE A 140 19.67 -3.39 4.02
N LEU A 141 18.87 -4.19 3.31
CA LEU A 141 18.60 -5.59 3.69
C LEU A 141 19.84 -6.47 3.64
N GLU A 142 20.73 -6.28 2.65
CA GLU A 142 22.03 -6.96 2.57
C GLU A 142 22.92 -6.61 3.77
N TRP A 143 23.04 -5.33 4.10
CA TRP A 143 23.77 -4.86 5.27
C TRP A 143 23.18 -5.41 6.58
N TRP A 144 21.85 -5.39 6.70
CA TRP A 144 21.14 -5.89 7.87
C TRP A 144 21.35 -7.39 8.05
N ASN A 145 21.27 -8.18 6.97
CA ASN A 145 21.50 -9.63 7.03
C ASN A 145 22.93 -9.95 7.49
N LYS A 146 23.93 -9.18 7.01
CA LYS A 146 25.33 -9.29 7.45
C LYS A 146 25.50 -8.91 8.92
N LYS A 147 24.82 -7.86 9.40
CA LYS A 147 24.85 -7.41 10.80
C LYS A 147 24.16 -8.38 11.74
N SER A 148 23.03 -8.97 11.33
CA SER A 148 22.25 -9.92 12.13
C SER A 148 22.81 -11.34 12.14
N GLY A 149 23.95 -11.59 11.46
CA GLY A 149 24.58 -12.91 11.39
C GLY A 149 23.77 -13.94 10.60
N GLY A 150 22.92 -13.48 9.66
CA GLY A 150 22.20 -14.36 8.76
C GLY A 150 23.14 -14.87 7.67
N TYR A 151 23.48 -16.16 7.73
CA TYR A 151 24.28 -16.88 6.73
C TYR A 151 23.86 -16.59 5.29
#